data_AF-A0A8I0VJ87-F1
#
_entry.id   AF-A0A8I0VJ87-F1
#
_cell.length_a   1.000
_cell.length_b   1.000
_cell.length_c   1.000
_cell.angle_alpha   90.00
_cell.angle_beta   90.00
_cell.angle_gamma   90.00
#
_symmetry.space_group_name_H-M   'P 1'
#
loop_
_entity.id
_entity.type
_entity.pdbx_description
1 polymer ?
#
loop_
_entity_poly.entity_id
_entity_poly.type
_entity_poly.pdbx_seq_one_letter_code
_entity_poly.pdbx_strand_id
1 'polypeptide(L)'
;MGGDGQVTLGNIVVKANARKVRTMSDGSVLAGFAGATADAFTLFERFESKLSKHGGNLTRSAVELAKDWRTGLIAIGSGGPYAQSAARALLDHTTMTARQITEESLKIAAHLCIYTNNNLVIEEL
;
A
#
# COMPACT_ATOMS: atom_id res chain seq x y z
N MET A 1 9.37 1.19 4.59
CA MET A 1 8.18 0.44 4.12
C MET A 1 7.43 -0.06 5.34
N GLY A 2 6.09 -0.08 5.32
CA GLY A 2 5.32 -0.63 6.44
C GLY A 2 4.09 -1.41 6.00
N GLY A 3 3.58 -2.25 6.89
CA GLY A 3 2.36 -3.02 6.68
C GLY A 3 1.74 -3.44 8.01
N ASP A 4 0.44 -3.72 7.99
CA ASP A 4 -0.31 -4.20 9.15
C ASP A 4 -0.26 -5.73 9.29
N GLY A 5 -0.72 -6.22 10.43
CA GLY A 5 -0.68 -7.64 10.78
C GLY A 5 -1.95 -8.42 10.50
N GLN A 6 -3.04 -7.80 10.04
CA GLN A 6 -4.31 -8.49 9.90
C GLN A 6 -4.33 -9.43 8.69
N VAL A 7 -4.76 -10.67 8.92
CA VAL A 7 -5.13 -11.62 7.88
C VAL A 7 -6.58 -12.01 8.16
N THR A 8 -7.42 -11.85 7.13
CA THR A 8 -8.85 -12.11 7.22
C THR A 8 -9.22 -13.20 6.22
N LEU A 9 -9.96 -14.22 6.67
CA LEU A 9 -10.50 -15.28 5.83
C LEU A 9 -12.03 -15.14 5.81
N GLY A 10 -12.57 -14.75 4.66
CA GLY A 10 -13.96 -14.30 4.59
C GLY A 10 -14.16 -13.10 5.52
N ASN A 11 -15.01 -13.26 6.53
CA ASN A 11 -15.33 -12.20 7.50
C ASN A 11 -14.66 -12.44 8.87
N ILE A 12 -13.74 -13.39 8.97
CA ILE A 12 -13.11 -13.79 10.24
C ILE A 12 -11.64 -13.38 10.23
N VAL A 13 -11.21 -12.65 11.25
CA VAL A 13 -9.79 -12.37 11.47
C VAL A 13 -9.11 -13.64 11.96
N VAL A 14 -8.22 -14.21 11.16
CA VAL A 14 -7.52 -15.47 11.47
C VAL A 14 -6.13 -15.24 12.06
N LYS A 15 -5.54 -14.06 11.82
CA LYS A 15 -4.26 -13.65 12.40
C LYS A 15 -4.23 -12.14 12.52
N ALA A 16 -3.74 -11.62 13.65
CA ALA A 16 -3.65 -10.18 13.89
C ALA A 16 -2.23 -9.61 13.77
N ASN A 17 -1.20 -10.46 13.74
CA ASN A 17 0.22 -10.08 13.82
C ASN A 17 1.06 -10.70 12.69
N ALA A 18 0.53 -10.78 11.48
CA ALA A 18 1.30 -11.19 10.31
C ALA A 18 2.44 -10.21 10.02
N ARG A 19 3.59 -10.73 9.59
CA ARG A 19 4.72 -9.92 9.16
C ARG A 19 4.74 -9.91 7.63
N LYS A 20 4.17 -8.87 7.03
CA LYS A 20 3.98 -8.76 5.57
C LYS A 20 5.11 -8.02 4.85
N VAL A 21 6.07 -7.49 5.61
CA VAL A 21 7.25 -6.78 5.12
C VAL A 21 8.50 -7.54 5.55
N ARG A 22 9.45 -7.70 4.64
CA ARG A 22 10.74 -8.35 4.86
C ARG A 22 11.88 -7.65 4.13
N THR A 23 13.09 -7.79 4.66
CA THR A 23 14.32 -7.44 3.97
C THR A 23 14.73 -8.56 3.00
N MET A 24 15.42 -8.20 1.93
CA MET A 24 15.96 -9.08 0.90
C MET A 24 17.33 -8.56 0.44
N SER A 25 18.06 -9.38 -0.32
CA SER A 25 19.38 -9.02 -0.88
C SER A 25 20.33 -8.51 0.19
N ASP A 26 20.55 -9.31 1.24
CA ASP A 26 21.42 -9.02 2.37
C ASP A 26 21.11 -7.68 3.07
N GLY A 27 19.84 -7.30 3.12
CA GLY A 27 19.37 -6.09 3.80
C GLY A 27 19.28 -4.85 2.92
N SER A 28 19.65 -4.93 1.64
CA SER A 28 19.62 -3.77 0.73
C SER A 28 18.25 -3.50 0.08
N VAL A 29 17.30 -4.43 0.20
CA VAL A 29 15.97 -4.32 -0.43
C VAL A 29 14.86 -4.59 0.58
N LEU A 30 13.82 -3.76 0.58
CA LEU A 30 12.56 -4.06 1.28
C LEU A 30 11.52 -4.59 0.29
N ALA A 31 10.86 -5.69 0.66
CA ALA A 31 9.76 -6.26 -0.08
C ALA A 31 8.55 -6.45 0.84
N GLY A 32 7.36 -6.18 0.30
CA GLY A 32 6.09 -6.39 0.99
C GLY A 32 5.01 -6.89 0.05
N PHE A 33 4.03 -7.61 0.59
CA PHE A 33 2.89 -8.15 -0.15
C PHE A 33 1.61 -8.01 0.69
N ALA A 34 0.48 -7.61 0.08
CA ALA A 34 -0.81 -7.57 0.77
C ALA A 34 -1.62 -8.86 0.56
N GLY A 35 -1.13 -9.76 -0.31
CA GLY A 35 -1.71 -11.07 -0.63
C GLY A 35 -2.11 -11.14 -2.10
N ALA A 36 -2.04 -12.33 -2.71
CA ALA A 36 -2.23 -12.50 -4.15
C ALA A 36 -3.51 -11.85 -4.70
N THR A 37 -4.64 -12.03 -4.01
CA THR A 37 -5.92 -11.48 -4.43
C THR A 37 -5.99 -9.95 -4.23
N ALA A 38 -5.54 -9.45 -3.08
CA ALA A 38 -5.60 -8.03 -2.76
C ALA A 38 -4.65 -7.20 -3.66
N ASP A 39 -3.48 -7.74 -3.96
CA ASP A 39 -2.50 -7.15 -4.87
C ASP A 39 -3.06 -7.09 -6.31
N ALA A 40 -3.72 -8.16 -6.77
CA ALA A 40 -4.37 -8.19 -8.08
C ALA A 40 -5.53 -7.18 -8.19
N PHE A 41 -6.40 -7.10 -7.18
CA PHE A 41 -7.47 -6.08 -7.17
C PHE A 41 -6.91 -4.66 -7.18
N THR A 42 -5.88 -4.39 -6.37
CA THR A 42 -5.22 -3.08 -6.36
C THR A 42 -4.67 -2.72 -7.74
N LEU A 43 -4.05 -3.68 -8.44
CA LEU A 43 -3.55 -3.50 -9.80
C LEU A 43 -4.68 -3.24 -10.80
N PHE A 44 -5.79 -4.00 -10.72
CA PHE A 44 -6.94 -3.82 -11.60
C PHE A 44 -7.61 -2.46 -11.39
N GLU A 45 -7.89 -2.06 -10.15
CA GLU A 45 -8.50 -0.76 -9.85
C GLU A 45 -7.63 0.41 -10.37
N ARG A 46 -6.31 0.33 -10.14
CA ARG A 46 -5.37 1.34 -10.66
C ARG A 46 -5.35 1.34 -12.18
N PHE A 47 -5.33 0.16 -12.81
CA PHE A 47 -5.32 0.04 -14.26
C PHE A 47 -6.60 0.58 -14.89
N GLU A 48 -7.77 0.24 -14.34
CA GLU A 48 -9.07 0.76 -14.76
C GLU A 48 -9.14 2.29 -14.65
N SER A 49 -8.61 2.85 -13.56
CA SER A 49 -8.49 4.30 -13.40
C SER A 49 -7.67 4.95 -14.54
N LYS A 50 -6.54 4.34 -14.93
CA LYS A 50 -5.72 4.82 -16.05
C LYS A 50 -6.45 4.65 -17.39
N LEU A 51 -7.12 3.51 -17.57
CA LEU A 51 -7.86 3.18 -18.78
C LEU A 51 -9.00 4.17 -19.04
N SER A 52 -9.75 4.52 -17.99
CA SER A 52 -10.79 5.55 -18.04
C SER A 52 -10.21 6.93 -18.40
N LYS A 53 -9.12 7.35 -17.74
CA LYS A 53 -8.44 8.63 -18.00
C LYS A 53 -7.87 8.78 -19.40
N HIS A 54 -7.59 7.67 -20.09
CA HIS A 54 -6.98 7.67 -21.42
C HIS A 54 -7.93 7.14 -22.49
N GLY A 55 -9.24 7.17 -22.25
CA GLY A 55 -10.27 6.85 -23.25
C GLY A 55 -10.16 5.43 -23.79
N GLY A 56 -9.76 4.46 -22.95
CA GLY A 56 -9.60 3.06 -23.37
C GLY A 56 -8.27 2.73 -24.05
N ASN A 57 -7.33 3.67 -24.15
CA ASN A 57 -6.02 3.38 -24.76
C ASN A 57 -5.18 2.46 -23.86
N LEU A 58 -5.16 1.17 -24.19
CA LEU A 58 -4.54 0.12 -23.40
C LEU A 58 -3.02 0.35 -23.20
N THR A 59 -2.29 0.59 -24.30
CA THR A 59 -0.83 0.76 -24.27
C THR A 59 -0.43 1.94 -23.40
N ARG A 60 -1.10 3.09 -23.58
CA ARG A 60 -0.84 4.28 -22.77
C ARG A 60 -1.13 4.02 -21.29
N SER A 61 -2.26 3.38 -20.99
CA SER A 61 -2.66 3.10 -19.61
C SER A 61 -1.70 2.16 -18.90
N ALA A 62 -1.17 1.15 -19.60
CA ALA A 62 -0.17 0.23 -19.07
C ALA A 62 1.16 0.95 -18.77
N VAL A 63 1.61 1.83 -19.66
CA VAL A 63 2.83 2.63 -19.45
C VAL A 63 2.65 3.59 -18.27
N GLU A 64 1.50 4.26 -18.16
CA GLU A 64 1.23 5.18 -17.05
C GLU A 64 1.07 4.45 -15.72
N LEU A 65 0.47 3.25 -15.69
CA LEU A 65 0.47 2.40 -14.51
C LEU A 65 1.91 2.04 -14.11
N ALA A 66 2.75 1.64 -15.06
CA ALA A 66 4.16 1.34 -14.81
C ALA A 66 4.95 2.56 -14.30
N LYS A 67 4.61 3.78 -14.75
CA LYS A 67 5.21 5.01 -14.23
C LYS A 67 4.83 5.32 -12.79
N ASP A 68 3.62 4.99 -12.33
CA ASP A 68 3.21 5.21 -10.94
C ASP A 68 4.17 4.52 -9.95
N TRP A 69 4.75 3.38 -10.33
CA TRP A 69 5.78 2.70 -9.53
C TRP A 69 7.05 3.53 -9.28
N ARG A 70 7.27 4.61 -10.05
CA ARG A 70 8.42 5.51 -9.93
C ARG A 70 8.12 6.75 -9.08
N THR A 71 6.89 6.95 -8.61
CA THR A 71 6.45 8.18 -7.94
C THR A 71 6.85 8.30 -6.45
N GLY A 72 7.64 7.36 -5.93
CA GLY A 72 8.21 7.42 -4.58
C GLY A 72 7.24 7.12 -3.43
N LEU A 73 5.92 7.07 -3.69
CA LEU A 73 4.89 6.68 -2.72
C LEU A 73 3.94 5.67 -3.35
N ILE A 74 3.77 4.52 -2.70
CA ILE A 74 2.81 3.49 -3.12
C ILE A 74 2.22 2.81 -1.89
N ALA A 75 0.95 2.40 -2.00
CA ALA A 75 0.29 1.55 -1.02
C ALA A 75 -0.55 0.49 -1.75
N ILE A 76 -0.61 -0.70 -1.18
CA ILE A 76 -1.30 -1.88 -1.72
C ILE A 76 -2.17 -2.52 -0.64
N GLY A 77 -3.11 -3.35 -1.05
CA GLY A 77 -4.04 -4.04 -0.16
C GLY A 77 -5.31 -3.24 0.14
N SER A 78 -6.20 -3.83 0.92
CA SER A 78 -7.53 -3.29 1.27
C SER A 78 -7.48 -1.90 1.89
N GLY A 79 -6.50 -1.63 2.76
CA GLY A 79 -6.27 -0.31 3.37
C GLY A 79 -5.45 0.65 2.51
N GLY A 80 -4.98 0.21 1.34
CA GLY A 80 -4.00 0.91 0.50
C GLY A 80 -4.44 2.31 0.08
N PRO A 81 -5.64 2.52 -0.48
CA PRO A 81 -6.10 3.85 -0.90
C PRO A 81 -6.16 4.86 0.24
N TYR A 82 -6.55 4.43 1.45
CA TYR A 82 -6.60 5.29 2.64
C TYR A 82 -5.20 5.68 3.09
N ALA A 83 -4.29 4.69 3.18
CA ALA A 83 -2.89 4.93 3.54
C ALA A 83 -2.21 5.85 2.53
N GLN A 84 -2.41 5.61 1.22
CA GLN A 84 -1.81 6.44 0.17
C GLN A 84 -2.32 7.89 0.22
N SER A 85 -3.63 8.08 0.42
CA SER A 85 -4.22 9.41 0.52
C SER A 85 -3.68 10.18 1.73
N ALA A 86 -3.61 9.52 2.89
CA ALA A 86 -3.03 10.09 4.10
C ALA A 86 -1.53 10.41 3.92
N ALA A 87 -0.75 9.46 3.41
CA ALA A 87 0.69 9.65 3.19
C ALA A 87 0.97 10.79 2.19
N ARG A 88 0.14 10.92 1.14
CA ARG A 88 0.27 12.02 0.19
C ARG A 88 0.04 13.38 0.84
N ALA A 89 -1.01 13.51 1.65
CA ALA A 89 -1.27 14.74 2.38
C ALA A 89 -0.14 15.07 3.38
N LEU A 90 0.38 14.07 4.09
CA LEU A 90 1.49 14.24 5.02
C LEU A 90 2.78 14.67 4.32
N LEU A 91 3.08 14.09 3.15
CA LEU A 91 4.24 14.49 2.34
C LEU A 91 4.16 15.94 1.85
N ASP A 92 2.97 16.38 1.43
CA ASP A 92 2.78 17.71 0.83
C ASP A 92 2.69 18.83 1.89
N HIS A 93 2.35 18.51 3.14
CA HIS A 93 2.01 19.51 4.17
C HIS A 93 2.76 19.38 5.51
N THR A 94 3.69 18.44 5.65
CA THR A 94 4.45 18.27 6.89
C THR A 94 5.93 18.07 6.63
N THR A 95 6.74 18.18 7.68
CA THR A 95 8.17 17.87 7.65
C THR A 95 8.48 16.51 8.29
N MET A 96 7.50 15.60 8.30
CA MET A 96 7.65 14.28 8.89
C MET A 96 8.67 13.43 8.13
N THR A 97 9.36 12.53 8.83
CA THR A 97 10.24 11.56 8.21
C THR A 97 9.46 10.48 7.47
N ALA A 98 10.10 9.78 6.53
CA ALA A 98 9.47 8.65 5.83
C ALA A 98 8.89 7.60 6.79
N ARG A 99 9.58 7.36 7.92
CA ARG A 99 9.10 6.50 9.01
C ARG A 99 7.78 6.98 9.58
N GLN A 100 7.73 8.26 9.98
CA GLN A 100 6.58 8.88 10.61
C GLN A 100 5.39 8.92 9.66
N ILE A 101 5.61 9.30 8.40
CA ILE A 101 4.57 9.30 7.36
C ILE A 101 4.02 7.89 7.16
N THR A 102 4.89 6.88 7.08
CA THR A 102 4.47 5.48 6.93
C THR A 102 3.64 5.03 8.13
N GLU A 103 4.09 5.35 9.35
CA GLU A 103 3.40 4.98 10.58
C GLU A 103 2.02 5.62 10.69
N GLU A 104 1.94 6.93 10.52
CA GLU A 104 0.69 7.69 10.66
C GLU A 104 -0.32 7.36 9.55
N SER A 105 0.16 7.15 8.31
CA SER A 105 -0.72 6.74 7.22
C SER A 105 -1.32 5.35 7.44
N LEU A 106 -0.57 4.41 8.00
CA LEU A 106 -1.06 3.08 8.36
C LEU A 106 -2.04 3.12 9.53
N LYS A 107 -1.81 3.97 10.54
CA LYS A 107 -2.77 4.18 11.65
C LYS A 107 -4.11 4.73 11.12
N ILE A 108 -4.07 5.71 10.22
CA ILE A 108 -5.29 6.24 9.59
C ILE A 108 -6.00 5.14 8.80
N ALA A 109 -5.28 4.32 8.03
CA ALA A 109 -5.87 3.21 7.31
C ALA A 109 -6.52 2.17 8.25
N ALA A 110 -5.90 1.88 9.39
CA ALA A 110 -6.44 0.97 10.41
C ALA A 110 -7.74 1.50 11.06
N HIS A 111 -7.94 2.81 11.11
CA HIS A 111 -9.19 3.40 11.62
C HIS A 111 -10.33 3.35 10.59
N LEU A 112 -10.01 3.26 9.29
CA LEU A 112 -11.00 3.33 8.21
C LEU A 112 -11.32 1.96 7.60
N CYS A 113 -10.35 1.06 7.52
CA CYS A 113 -10.48 -0.22 6.84
C CYS A 113 -10.64 -1.36 7.86
N ILE A 114 -11.77 -2.07 7.81
CA ILE A 114 -12.03 -3.25 8.67
C ILE A 114 -11.05 -4.42 8.43
N TYR A 115 -10.27 -4.37 7.34
CA TYR A 115 -9.28 -5.37 6.96
C TYR A 115 -7.83 -4.95 7.29
N THR A 116 -7.65 -3.88 8.07
CA THR A 116 -6.36 -3.33 8.46
C THR A 116 -6.37 -3.02 9.95
N ASN A 117 -5.35 -3.43 10.70
CA ASN A 117 -5.27 -3.18 12.14
C ASN A 117 -4.06 -2.34 12.56
N ASN A 118 -3.97 -2.07 13.88
CA ASN A 118 -2.88 -1.30 14.48
C ASN A 118 -1.62 -2.11 14.81
N ASN A 119 -1.55 -3.39 14.42
CA ASN A 119 -0.36 -4.20 14.62
C ASN A 119 0.60 -3.98 13.45
N LEU A 120 1.37 -2.90 13.52
CA LEU A 120 2.21 -2.43 12.42
C LEU A 120 3.62 -3.01 12.47
N VAL A 121 4.15 -3.32 11.30
CA VAL A 121 5.56 -3.63 11.08
C VAL A 121 6.11 -2.57 10.13
N ILE A 122 7.16 -1.89 10.56
CA ILE A 122 7.82 -0.83 9.78
C ILE A 122 9.30 -1.20 9.67
N GLU A 123 9.79 -1.22 8.44
CA GLU A 123 11.18 -1.51 8.09
C GLU A 123 11.79 -0.32 7.33
N GLU A 124 13.07 -0.10 7.55
CA GLU A 124 13.87 0.99 6.98
C GLU A 124 15.16 0.42 6.37
N LEU A 125 15.71 1.14 5.40
CA LEU A 125 17.02 0.87 4.79
C LEU A 125 18.03 1.90 5.28
#